data_AF-A0A0P9M9V8-F1
#
_entry.id   AF-A0A0P9M9V8-F1
#
_cell.length_a   1.000
_cell.length_b   1.000
_cell.length_c   1.000
_cell.angle_alpha   90.00
_cell.angle_beta   90.00
_cell.angle_gamma   90.00
#
_symmetry.space_group_name_H-M   'P 1'
#
loop_
_entity.id
_entity.type
_entity.pdbx_description
1 polymer ?
#
loop_
_entity_poly.entity_id
_entity_poly.type
_entity_poly.pdbx_seq_one_letter_code
_entity_poly.pdbx_strand_id
1 'polypeptide(L)'
;MCDRDPLHCFIPPYMLERMAQSPKTLVSARAIANLTSSSAFLASRLSARTMPSLHAIKSPEGALHRMVYDAKGTDDLPGTLARSEGQKSTGDKAADEAFDGSGDVYDFYAELFERNSLDDNGMSLVSTVHVAEVDFNGDHVPLSNAYWNGSQMAYGDGDDLVFKRFTGSLEVIGHELTHGVQSFTSNLEYRGQSGALNEHFADVFGMLVRQ
;
A
#
# COMPACT_ATOMS: atom_id res chain seq x y z
N MET A 1 7.80 0.83 29.03
CA MET A 1 8.29 0.70 27.65
C MET A 1 7.09 0.91 26.75
N CYS A 2 7.08 1.95 25.92
CA CYS A 2 6.04 2.08 24.89
C CYS A 2 6.26 0.93 23.91
N ASP A 3 5.34 -0.04 23.91
CA ASP A 3 5.21 -0.97 22.79
C ASP A 3 4.90 -0.11 21.56
N ARG A 4 5.90 0.05 20.69
CA ARG A 4 5.70 0.59 19.36
C ARG A 4 5.10 -0.57 18.58
N ASP A 5 3.82 -0.51 18.28
CA ASP A 5 3.23 -1.28 17.18
C ASP A 5 3.56 -0.48 15.92
N PRO A 6 4.58 -0.88 15.13
CA PRO A 6 4.79 -0.25 13.85
C PRO A 6 3.52 -0.45 13.00
N LEU A 7 3.22 0.49 12.12
CA LEU A 7 2.26 0.26 11.05
C LEU A 7 3.00 -0.33 9.87
N HIS A 8 2.38 -1.24 9.15
CA HIS A 8 2.83 -1.56 7.80
C HIS A 8 2.36 -0.46 6.84
N CYS A 9 3.04 0.67 6.94
CA CYS A 9 2.93 1.73 5.97
C CYS A 9 4.36 2.14 5.63
N PHE A 10 4.61 2.39 4.36
CA PHE A 10 5.95 2.70 3.86
C PHE A 10 6.66 3.81 4.66
N ILE A 11 5.92 4.83 5.11
CA ILE A 11 6.43 5.86 6.02
C ILE A 11 6.15 5.47 7.48
N PRO A 12 7.18 5.04 8.25
CA PRO A 12 7.02 4.65 9.65
C PRO A 12 6.68 5.82 10.59
N PRO A 13 5.95 5.54 11.70
CA PRO A 13 5.52 6.54 12.69
C PRO A 13 6.62 7.48 13.17
N TYR A 14 7.81 6.97 13.46
CA TYR A 14 8.88 7.80 14.04
C TYR A 14 9.37 8.90 13.08
N MET A 15 9.27 8.68 11.76
CA MET A 15 9.57 9.72 10.77
C MET A 15 8.49 10.79 10.79
N LEU A 16 7.22 10.39 10.85
CA LEU A 16 6.08 11.31 10.96
C LEU A 16 6.13 12.09 12.28
N GLU A 17 6.45 11.46 13.41
CA GLU A 17 6.65 12.12 14.70
C GLU A 17 7.74 13.20 14.62
N ARG A 18 8.82 12.92 13.87
CA ARG A 18 9.87 13.91 13.64
C ARG A 18 9.40 15.03 12.71
N MET A 19 8.65 14.71 11.66
CA MET A 19 8.08 15.68 10.73
C MET A 19 7.03 16.58 11.40
N ALA A 20 6.26 16.05 12.35
CA ALA A 20 5.30 16.80 13.15
C ALA A 20 5.96 17.93 13.96
N GLN A 21 7.26 17.83 14.24
CA GLN A 21 8.05 18.87 14.93
C GLN A 21 8.67 19.90 13.97
N SER A 22 8.42 19.80 12.66
CA SER A 22 8.97 20.70 11.66
C SER A 22 8.48 22.14 11.86
N PRO A 23 9.34 23.16 11.66
CA PRO A 23 8.90 24.56 11.65
C PRO A 23 8.08 24.90 10.40
N LYS A 24 8.07 24.05 9.37
CA LYS A 24 7.23 24.20 8.18
C LYS A 24 5.82 23.68 8.50
N THR A 25 4.87 24.60 8.61
CA THR A 25 3.48 24.32 9.04
C THR A 25 2.79 23.24 8.20
N LEU A 26 2.95 23.25 6.88
CA LEU A 26 2.35 22.24 6.02
C LEU A 26 2.93 20.84 6.28
N VAL A 27 4.25 20.72 6.46
CA VAL A 27 4.92 19.44 6.76
C VAL A 27 4.47 18.90 8.10
N SER A 28 4.42 19.74 9.14
CA SER A 28 3.96 19.32 10.45
C SER A 28 2.49 18.91 10.43
N ALA A 29 1.63 19.65 9.72
CA ALA A 29 0.21 19.37 9.63
C ALA A 29 -0.07 18.04 8.89
N ARG A 30 0.62 17.79 7.77
CA ARG A 30 0.52 16.52 7.01
C ARG A 30 0.98 15.33 7.85
N ALA A 31 2.10 15.47 8.57
CA ALA A 31 2.57 14.40 9.43
C ALA A 31 1.59 14.07 10.58
N ILE A 32 0.95 15.08 11.16
CA ILE A 32 -0.08 14.89 12.21
C ILE A 32 -1.32 14.21 11.64
N ALA A 33 -1.79 14.62 10.45
CA ALA A 33 -2.92 13.97 9.79
C ALA A 33 -2.62 12.47 9.55
N ASN A 34 -1.44 12.16 9.00
CA ASN A 34 -1.01 10.79 8.75
C ASN A 34 -0.93 9.92 10.01
N LEU A 35 -0.33 10.43 11.08
CA LEU A 35 -0.28 9.74 12.38
C LEU A 35 -1.68 9.44 12.92
N THR A 36 -2.67 10.30 12.64
CA THR A 36 -4.04 10.13 13.14
C THR A 36 -4.79 9.07 12.32
N SER A 37 -4.70 9.13 10.99
CA SER A 37 -5.35 8.19 10.08
C SER A 37 -4.77 6.78 10.13
N SER A 38 -3.53 6.64 10.57
CA SER A 38 -2.84 5.37 10.81
C SER A 38 -3.64 4.35 11.63
N SER A 39 -4.45 4.80 12.58
CA SER A 39 -5.27 3.92 13.43
C SER A 39 -6.31 3.12 12.63
N ALA A 40 -6.89 3.73 11.58
CA ALA A 40 -7.83 3.06 10.68
C ALA A 40 -7.12 1.95 9.88
N PHE A 41 -5.88 2.21 9.44
CA PHE A 41 -5.09 1.23 8.67
C PHE A 41 -4.78 -0.02 9.50
N LEU A 42 -4.43 0.15 10.78
CA LEU A 42 -4.22 -0.98 11.69
C LEU A 42 -5.49 -1.83 11.84
N ALA A 43 -6.64 -1.18 12.02
CA ALA A 43 -7.90 -1.89 12.21
C ALA A 43 -8.25 -2.76 10.98
N SER A 44 -8.12 -2.21 9.77
CA SER A 44 -8.34 -2.97 8.52
C SER A 44 -7.39 -4.16 8.40
N ARG A 45 -6.10 -3.96 8.72
CA ARG A 45 -5.10 -5.03 8.63
C ARG A 45 -5.29 -6.14 9.64
N LEU A 46 -5.58 -5.81 10.90
CA LEU A 46 -5.80 -6.82 11.94
C LEU A 46 -6.97 -7.75 11.58
N SER A 47 -8.02 -7.17 11.01
CA SER A 47 -9.16 -7.94 10.47
C SER A 47 -8.71 -8.86 9.33
N ALA A 48 -8.03 -8.32 8.32
CA ALA A 48 -7.61 -9.09 7.15
C ALA A 48 -6.59 -10.18 7.48
N ARG A 49 -5.68 -9.93 8.42
CA ARG A 49 -4.68 -10.90 8.87
C ARG A 49 -5.28 -12.14 9.53
N THR A 50 -6.41 -11.96 10.22
CA THR A 50 -7.11 -13.06 10.90
C THR A 50 -7.73 -14.02 9.87
N MET A 51 -8.24 -13.49 8.75
CA MET A 51 -8.81 -14.30 7.67
C MET A 51 -8.43 -13.73 6.27
N PRO A 52 -7.20 -13.99 5.80
CA PRO A 52 -6.69 -13.41 4.55
C PRO A 52 -7.49 -13.86 3.32
N SER A 53 -7.84 -15.15 3.25
CA SER A 53 -8.58 -15.71 2.11
C SER A 53 -10.00 -15.17 1.94
N LEU A 54 -10.62 -14.60 2.98
CA LEU A 54 -11.92 -13.94 2.85
C LEU A 54 -11.83 -12.57 2.17
N HIS A 55 -10.64 -11.97 2.20
CA HIS A 55 -10.36 -10.67 1.61
C HIS A 55 -9.74 -10.79 0.21
N ALA A 56 -9.42 -12.02 -0.23
CA ALA A 56 -8.88 -12.30 -1.55
C ALA A 56 -9.98 -12.33 -2.62
N ILE A 57 -9.95 -11.36 -3.55
CA ILE A 57 -10.82 -11.38 -4.72
C ILE A 57 -10.20 -12.30 -5.77
N LYS A 58 -10.85 -13.39 -6.13
CA LYS A 58 -10.32 -14.31 -7.15
C LYS A 58 -10.28 -13.68 -8.54
N SER A 59 -9.19 -13.91 -9.26
CA SER A 59 -9.09 -13.64 -10.69
C SER A 59 -10.14 -14.45 -11.44
N PRO A 60 -10.90 -13.85 -12.38
CA PRO A 60 -11.87 -14.56 -13.20
C PRO A 60 -11.26 -15.70 -14.02
N GLU A 61 -10.01 -15.54 -14.47
CA GLU A 61 -9.30 -16.48 -15.33
C GLU A 61 -8.26 -17.31 -14.57
N GLY A 62 -8.06 -17.05 -13.27
CA GLY A 62 -7.03 -17.69 -12.46
C GLY A 62 -5.59 -17.25 -12.81
N ALA A 63 -5.44 -16.17 -13.57
CA ALA A 63 -4.17 -15.56 -13.96
C ALA A 63 -4.11 -14.09 -13.51
N LEU A 64 -3.08 -13.34 -13.94
CA LEU A 64 -2.95 -11.91 -13.70
C LEU A 64 -4.27 -11.18 -13.94
N HIS A 65 -4.75 -10.47 -12.93
CA HIS A 65 -5.95 -9.66 -13.01
C HIS A 65 -5.81 -8.44 -12.11
N ARG A 66 -5.65 -7.27 -12.73
CA ARG A 66 -5.47 -5.99 -12.02
C ARG A 66 -6.74 -5.14 -12.06
N MET A 67 -7.00 -4.46 -10.95
CA MET A 67 -8.05 -3.45 -10.85
C MET A 67 -7.52 -2.23 -10.12
N VAL A 68 -7.44 -1.10 -10.82
CA VAL A 68 -7.02 0.18 -10.28
C VAL A 68 -8.24 1.08 -10.15
N TYR A 69 -8.43 1.60 -8.95
CA TYR A 69 -9.49 2.50 -8.57
C TYR A 69 -8.93 3.89 -8.22
N ASP A 70 -9.80 4.87 -8.23
CA ASP A 70 -9.54 6.27 -7.89
C ASP A 70 -10.42 6.68 -6.71
N ALA A 71 -9.78 7.06 -5.60
CA ALA A 71 -10.45 7.58 -4.40
C ALA A 71 -10.89 9.05 -4.57
N LYS A 72 -10.47 9.73 -5.64
CA LYS A 72 -10.82 11.12 -5.97
C LYS A 72 -10.49 12.11 -4.86
N GLY A 73 -9.40 11.87 -4.14
CA GLY A 73 -8.98 12.69 -3.02
C GLY A 73 -9.85 12.49 -1.77
N THR A 74 -10.49 11.33 -1.59
CA THR A 74 -11.13 10.93 -0.33
C THR A 74 -10.41 9.75 0.33
N ASP A 75 -10.84 9.37 1.52
CA ASP A 75 -10.37 8.18 2.25
C ASP A 75 -11.25 6.93 1.99
N ASP A 76 -12.18 7.00 1.02
CA ASP A 76 -13.07 5.90 0.67
C ASP A 76 -12.38 4.86 -0.21
N LEU A 77 -12.21 3.64 0.31
CA LEU A 77 -11.65 2.51 -0.42
C LEU A 77 -12.75 1.49 -0.84
N PRO A 78 -12.69 0.91 -2.05
CA PRO A 78 -11.67 1.11 -3.08
C PRO A 78 -11.87 2.39 -3.92
N GLY A 79 -13.03 3.06 -3.85
CA GLY A 79 -13.35 4.22 -4.70
C GLY A 79 -13.99 3.83 -6.04
N THR A 80 -13.74 4.61 -7.10
CA THR A 80 -14.32 4.38 -8.44
C THR A 80 -13.34 3.62 -9.34
N LEU A 81 -13.76 2.56 -10.03
CA LEU A 81 -12.89 1.82 -10.94
C LEU A 81 -12.39 2.74 -12.07
N ALA A 82 -11.07 2.88 -12.20
CA ALA A 82 -10.39 3.71 -13.18
C ALA A 82 -9.82 2.88 -14.34
N ARG A 83 -9.22 1.72 -14.05
CA ARG A 83 -8.64 0.81 -15.04
C ARG A 83 -8.75 -0.64 -14.58
N SER A 84 -9.12 -1.54 -15.49
CA SER A 84 -9.11 -2.99 -15.26
C SER A 84 -8.18 -3.71 -16.23
N GLU A 85 -7.93 -4.99 -15.95
CA GLU A 85 -7.17 -5.87 -16.84
C GLU A 85 -7.66 -5.78 -18.30
N GLY A 86 -6.72 -5.73 -19.24
CA GLY A 86 -7.00 -5.57 -20.67
C GLY A 86 -7.41 -4.17 -21.15
N GLN A 87 -7.64 -3.21 -20.25
CA GLN A 87 -7.94 -1.82 -20.64
C GLN A 87 -6.67 -1.01 -20.93
N LYS A 88 -6.81 -0.04 -21.84
CA LYS A 88 -5.74 0.91 -22.19
C LYS A 88 -5.45 1.86 -21.02
N SER A 89 -4.29 2.51 -21.08
CA SER A 89 -3.88 3.57 -20.15
C SER A 89 -4.95 4.65 -20.00
N THR A 90 -5.17 5.12 -18.78
CA THR A 90 -6.16 6.16 -18.48
C THR A 90 -5.66 7.56 -18.82
N GLY A 91 -4.33 7.74 -18.89
CA GLY A 91 -3.68 9.05 -18.97
C GLY A 91 -3.45 9.70 -17.61
N ASP A 92 -3.95 9.09 -16.54
CA ASP A 92 -3.58 9.42 -15.17
C ASP A 92 -2.29 8.66 -14.79
N LYS A 93 -1.25 9.42 -14.45
CA LYS A 93 0.05 8.82 -14.12
C LYS A 93 -0.02 7.91 -12.91
N ALA A 94 -0.74 8.28 -11.85
CA ALA A 94 -0.77 7.47 -10.65
C ALA A 94 -1.47 6.13 -10.92
N ALA A 95 -2.61 6.18 -11.62
CA ALA A 95 -3.35 4.97 -11.98
C ALA A 95 -2.57 4.07 -12.94
N ASP A 96 -1.93 4.64 -13.96
CA ASP A 96 -1.14 3.89 -14.93
C ASP A 96 0.12 3.28 -14.29
N GLU A 97 0.83 4.03 -13.44
CA GLU A 97 1.99 3.53 -12.68
C GLU A 97 1.60 2.39 -11.71
N ALA A 98 0.47 2.51 -11.00
CA ALA A 98 -0.03 1.45 -10.13
C ALA A 98 -0.43 0.19 -10.92
N PHE A 99 -1.02 0.36 -12.10
CA PHE A 99 -1.41 -0.75 -12.98
C PHE A 99 -0.20 -1.49 -13.53
N ASP A 100 0.78 -0.74 -14.04
CA ASP A 100 1.97 -1.31 -14.65
C ASP A 100 2.86 -1.96 -13.56
N GLY A 101 3.13 -1.25 -12.45
CA GLY A 101 3.97 -1.76 -11.37
C GLY A 101 3.39 -2.96 -10.62
N SER A 102 2.06 -3.07 -10.48
CA SER A 102 1.45 -4.29 -9.93
C SER A 102 1.56 -5.48 -10.89
N GLY A 103 1.63 -5.23 -12.20
CA GLY A 103 1.96 -6.23 -13.21
C GLY A 103 3.39 -6.74 -13.06
N ASP A 104 4.36 -5.82 -12.96
CA ASP A 104 5.77 -6.17 -12.78
C ASP A 104 5.98 -7.03 -11.52
N VAL A 105 5.28 -6.72 -10.42
CA VAL A 105 5.32 -7.53 -9.19
C VAL A 105 4.74 -8.93 -9.43
N TYR A 106 3.61 -9.04 -10.13
CA TYR A 106 3.02 -10.35 -10.45
C TYR A 106 3.99 -11.19 -11.27
N ASP A 107 4.55 -10.63 -12.34
CA ASP A 107 5.46 -11.33 -13.24
C ASP A 107 6.72 -11.76 -12.50
N PHE A 108 7.29 -10.91 -11.65
CA PHE A 108 8.42 -11.26 -10.78
C PHE A 108 8.13 -12.50 -9.91
N TYR A 109 6.96 -12.56 -9.25
CA TYR A 109 6.61 -13.70 -8.40
C TYR A 109 6.28 -14.96 -9.22
N ALA A 110 5.61 -14.81 -10.36
CA ALA A 110 5.25 -15.90 -11.24
C ALA A 110 6.48 -16.53 -11.91
N GLU A 111 7.40 -15.72 -12.42
CA GLU A 111 8.56 -16.18 -13.18
C GLU A 111 9.65 -16.77 -12.29
N LEU A 112 9.95 -16.13 -11.14
CA LEU A 112 11.07 -16.55 -10.29
C LEU A 112 10.69 -17.57 -9.22
N PHE A 113 9.41 -17.61 -8.81
CA PHE A 113 8.95 -18.45 -7.71
C PHE A 113 7.81 -19.38 -8.09
N GLU A 114 7.38 -19.38 -9.36
CA GLU A 114 6.20 -20.13 -9.84
C GLU A 114 4.94 -19.85 -9.01
N ARG A 115 4.87 -18.65 -8.42
CA ARG A 115 3.80 -18.25 -7.49
C ARG A 115 2.71 -17.51 -8.23
N ASN A 116 1.46 -17.98 -8.12
CA ASN A 116 0.33 -17.32 -8.78
C ASN A 116 -0.30 -16.22 -7.91
N SER A 117 0.16 -14.98 -8.08
CA SER A 117 -0.29 -13.80 -7.32
C SER A 117 0.08 -13.85 -5.82
N LEU A 118 -0.47 -12.91 -5.05
CA LEU A 118 -0.14 -12.72 -3.63
C LEU A 118 -0.53 -13.92 -2.76
N ASP A 119 -1.56 -14.67 -3.13
CA ASP A 119 -2.12 -15.79 -2.37
C ASP A 119 -1.74 -17.17 -2.90
N ASP A 120 -0.94 -17.24 -3.98
CA ASP A 120 -0.62 -18.47 -4.73
C ASP A 120 -1.81 -19.13 -5.44
N ASN A 121 -2.92 -18.41 -5.59
CA ASN A 121 -4.17 -18.96 -6.10
C ASN A 121 -4.92 -17.96 -7.00
N GLY A 122 -4.18 -17.04 -7.61
CA GLY A 122 -4.72 -16.09 -8.58
C GLY A 122 -5.58 -15.00 -7.94
N MET A 123 -5.20 -14.47 -6.78
CA MET A 123 -5.80 -13.26 -6.23
C MET A 123 -5.67 -12.08 -7.20
N SER A 124 -6.74 -11.32 -7.38
CA SER A 124 -6.75 -10.06 -8.13
C SER A 124 -5.95 -9.00 -7.39
N LEU A 125 -5.14 -8.25 -8.12
CA LEU A 125 -4.35 -7.14 -7.58
C LEU A 125 -5.19 -5.87 -7.61
N VAL A 126 -5.73 -5.51 -6.45
CA VAL A 126 -6.54 -4.29 -6.28
C VAL A 126 -5.67 -3.16 -5.76
N SER A 127 -5.76 -2.00 -6.42
CA SER A 127 -5.05 -0.78 -6.05
C SER A 127 -5.99 0.41 -6.08
N THR A 128 -5.84 1.33 -5.13
CA THR A 128 -6.52 2.63 -5.14
C THR A 128 -5.50 3.76 -5.10
N VAL A 129 -5.64 4.71 -6.02
CA VAL A 129 -4.80 5.91 -6.13
C VAL A 129 -5.56 7.16 -5.68
N HIS A 130 -4.85 8.28 -5.52
CA HIS A 130 -5.38 9.55 -5.03
C HIS A 130 -6.06 9.43 -3.66
N VAL A 131 -5.53 8.55 -2.81
CA VAL A 131 -6.04 8.36 -1.46
C VAL A 131 -5.69 9.60 -0.64
N ALA A 132 -6.69 10.10 0.07
CA ALA A 132 -6.54 11.19 1.01
C ALA A 132 -6.64 10.68 2.46
N GLU A 133 -6.26 11.57 3.36
CA GLU A 133 -6.50 11.48 4.79
C GLU A 133 -7.23 12.74 5.25
N VAL A 134 -7.85 12.70 6.43
CA VAL A 134 -8.58 13.84 6.98
C VAL A 134 -7.68 14.58 7.95
N ASP A 135 -7.47 15.87 7.73
CA ASP A 135 -6.68 16.70 8.62
C ASP A 135 -7.47 17.15 9.87
N PHE A 136 -6.83 17.91 10.76
CA PHE A 136 -7.46 18.36 12.01
C PHE A 136 -8.63 19.35 11.81
N ASN A 137 -8.79 19.92 10.62
CA ASN A 137 -9.91 20.79 10.25
C ASN A 137 -11.08 20.01 9.67
N GLY A 138 -10.92 18.70 9.42
CA GLY A 138 -11.92 17.88 8.76
C GLY A 138 -11.84 17.91 7.24
N ASP A 139 -10.77 18.48 6.67
CA ASP A 139 -10.57 18.57 5.23
C ASP A 139 -9.79 17.35 4.72
N HIS A 140 -10.18 16.84 3.55
CA HIS A 140 -9.39 15.82 2.85
C HIS A 140 -8.11 16.41 2.29
N VAL A 141 -7.02 15.70 2.54
CA VAL A 141 -5.69 16.11 2.15
C VAL A 141 -4.90 14.91 1.61
N PRO A 142 -3.99 15.09 0.64
CA PRO A 142 -3.23 13.97 0.08
C PRO A 142 -2.51 13.16 1.16
N LEU A 143 -2.73 11.84 1.13
CA LEU A 143 -2.08 10.90 2.03
C LEU A 143 -0.55 10.97 1.80
N SER A 144 0.22 11.10 2.88
CA SER A 144 1.68 11.10 2.84
C SER A 144 2.27 9.71 3.09
N ASN A 145 1.66 8.68 2.50
CA ASN A 145 2.02 7.29 2.69
C ASN A 145 1.51 6.38 1.55
N ALA A 146 1.96 5.13 1.56
CA ALA A 146 1.33 4.02 0.84
C ALA A 146 1.25 2.82 1.77
N TYR A 147 0.28 1.95 1.53
CA TYR A 147 0.12 0.74 2.33
C TYR A 147 -0.67 -0.34 1.59
N TRP A 148 -0.29 -1.60 1.79
CA TRP A 148 -1.22 -2.72 1.69
C TRP A 148 -2.17 -2.69 2.90
N ASN A 149 -3.45 -3.03 2.77
CA ASN A 149 -4.38 -3.06 3.93
C ASN A 149 -4.88 -4.47 4.30
N GLY A 150 -4.33 -5.49 3.65
CA GLY A 150 -4.78 -6.88 3.77
C GLY A 150 -5.71 -7.34 2.65
N SER A 151 -6.29 -6.42 1.88
CA SER A 151 -7.15 -6.74 0.72
C SER A 151 -6.75 -6.01 -0.56
N GLN A 152 -6.22 -4.79 -0.44
CA GLN A 152 -5.82 -3.94 -1.55
C GLN A 152 -4.67 -3.02 -1.18
N MET A 153 -4.04 -2.47 -2.22
CA MET A 153 -3.08 -1.37 -2.14
C MET A 153 -3.78 -0.01 -2.07
N ALA A 154 -3.26 0.90 -1.27
CA ALA A 154 -3.69 2.29 -1.19
C ALA A 154 -2.46 3.20 -1.35
N TYR A 155 -2.54 4.16 -2.28
CA TYR A 155 -1.45 5.08 -2.60
C TYR A 155 -1.88 6.53 -2.42
N GLY A 156 -1.10 7.26 -1.62
CA GLY A 156 -1.20 8.72 -1.53
C GLY A 156 -0.40 9.43 -2.60
N ASP A 157 -0.76 10.69 -2.84
CA ASP A 157 -0.04 11.58 -3.75
C ASP A 157 1.13 12.32 -3.08
N GLY A 158 1.24 12.24 -1.75
CA GLY A 158 2.21 13.03 -0.99
C GLY A 158 1.90 14.52 -0.97
N ASP A 159 2.80 15.31 -0.38
CA ASP A 159 2.62 16.75 -0.19
C ASP A 159 3.40 17.61 -1.22
N ASP A 160 4.05 16.98 -2.20
CA ASP A 160 4.97 17.56 -3.20
C ASP A 160 6.12 18.41 -2.60
N LEU A 161 6.31 18.34 -1.28
CA LEU A 161 7.37 19.04 -0.55
C LEU A 161 8.40 18.06 0.02
N VAL A 162 7.93 17.04 0.70
CA VAL A 162 8.71 15.96 1.30
C VAL A 162 8.50 14.69 0.50
N PHE A 163 7.24 14.37 0.18
CA PHE A 163 6.88 13.17 -0.56
C PHE A 163 6.21 13.52 -1.88
N LYS A 164 6.60 12.80 -2.93
CA LYS A 164 5.87 12.75 -4.19
C LYS A 164 4.90 11.57 -4.17
N ARG A 165 4.06 11.45 -5.20
CA ARG A 165 3.18 10.29 -5.38
C ARG A 165 3.92 8.97 -5.22
N PHE A 166 3.35 8.08 -4.42
CA PHE A 166 4.01 6.82 -4.03
C PHE A 166 4.00 5.78 -5.16
N THR A 167 3.07 5.88 -6.12
CA THR A 167 3.05 5.04 -7.33
C THR A 167 4.26 5.28 -8.24
N GLY A 168 4.92 6.42 -8.12
CA GLY A 168 6.09 6.76 -8.94
C GLY A 168 7.34 5.94 -8.61
N SER A 169 7.24 4.98 -7.68
CA SER A 169 8.33 4.15 -7.19
C SER A 169 7.94 2.66 -7.21
N LEU A 170 8.48 1.91 -8.18
CA LEU A 170 8.21 0.47 -8.31
C LEU A 170 8.62 -0.31 -7.04
N GLU A 171 9.68 0.13 -6.37
CA GLU A 171 10.12 -0.46 -5.09
C GLU A 171 9.09 -0.31 -3.97
N VAL A 172 8.35 0.81 -3.91
CA VAL A 172 7.26 0.99 -2.93
C VAL A 172 6.12 0.04 -3.26
N ILE A 173 5.75 -0.08 -4.54
CA ILE A 173 4.71 -1.01 -5.00
C ILE A 173 5.10 -2.45 -4.65
N GLY A 174 6.34 -2.85 -4.95
CA GLY A 174 6.87 -4.18 -4.65
C GLY A 174 6.98 -4.47 -3.16
N HIS A 175 7.41 -3.49 -2.36
CA HIS A 175 7.45 -3.60 -0.89
C HIS A 175 6.05 -3.91 -0.33
N GLU A 176 5.07 -3.08 -0.69
CA GLU A 176 3.73 -3.21 -0.11
C GLU A 176 2.99 -4.46 -0.59
N LEU A 177 3.11 -4.83 -1.87
CA LEU A 177 2.54 -6.08 -2.37
C LEU A 177 3.24 -7.32 -1.77
N THR A 178 4.51 -7.21 -1.38
CA THR A 178 5.19 -8.29 -0.65
C THR A 178 4.57 -8.52 0.73
N HIS A 179 4.06 -7.49 1.41
CA HIS A 179 3.26 -7.71 2.62
C HIS A 179 2.01 -8.55 2.36
N GLY A 180 1.41 -8.43 1.17
CA GLY A 180 0.36 -9.32 0.69
C GLY A 180 0.83 -10.78 0.67
N VAL A 181 1.95 -11.07 -0.01
CA VAL A 181 2.55 -12.41 -0.04
C VAL A 181 2.83 -12.95 1.36
N GLN A 182 3.38 -12.12 2.24
CA GLN A 182 3.66 -12.50 3.62
C GLN A 182 2.38 -12.85 4.40
N SER A 183 1.26 -12.17 4.14
CA SER A 183 -0.03 -12.43 4.79
C SER A 183 -0.58 -13.83 4.46
N PHE A 184 -0.23 -14.39 3.29
CA PHE A 184 -0.64 -15.73 2.86
C PHE A 184 0.43 -16.81 3.08
N THR A 185 1.56 -16.47 3.69
CA THR A 185 2.68 -17.41 3.91
C THR A 185 3.06 -17.47 5.39
N SER A 186 4.16 -16.80 5.76
CA SER A 186 4.68 -16.79 7.14
C SER A 186 3.75 -16.07 8.12
N ASN A 187 2.95 -15.12 7.62
CA ASN A 187 2.02 -14.28 8.37
C ASN A 187 2.64 -13.73 9.66
N LEU A 188 3.89 -13.24 9.55
CA LEU A 188 4.68 -12.76 10.69
C LEU A 188 3.94 -11.67 11.46
N GLU A 189 3.91 -11.81 12.79
CA GLU A 189 3.40 -10.76 13.66
C GLU A 189 4.19 -9.48 13.48
N TYR A 190 3.48 -8.37 13.35
CA TYR A 190 4.11 -7.09 13.10
C TYR A 190 4.58 -6.41 14.39
N ARG A 191 5.39 -7.15 15.16
CA ARG A 191 5.87 -6.73 16.47
C ARG A 191 7.27 -7.27 16.71
N GLY A 192 8.12 -6.45 17.33
CA GLY A 192 9.49 -6.82 17.70
C GLY A 192 10.29 -7.37 16.51
N GLN A 193 10.98 -8.49 16.71
CA GLN A 193 11.80 -9.13 15.67
C GLN A 193 10.96 -9.67 14.51
N SER A 194 9.75 -10.14 14.78
CA SER A 194 8.85 -10.66 13.74
C SER A 194 8.41 -9.52 12.81
N GLY A 195 8.12 -8.34 13.35
CA GLY A 195 7.80 -7.16 12.54
C GLY A 195 9.01 -6.65 11.76
N ALA A 196 10.20 -6.65 12.37
CA ALA A 196 11.43 -6.28 11.68
C ALA A 196 11.76 -7.23 10.50
N LEU A 197 11.55 -8.54 10.67
CA LEU A 197 11.66 -9.50 9.57
C LEU A 197 10.59 -9.27 8.51
N ASN A 198 9.37 -8.92 8.92
CA ASN A 198 8.29 -8.63 8.01
C ASN A 198 8.67 -7.48 7.05
N GLU A 199 9.12 -6.34 7.58
CA GLU A 199 9.66 -5.21 6.81
C GLU A 199 10.88 -5.59 5.98
N HIS A 200 11.83 -6.34 6.56
CA HIS A 200 13.04 -6.72 5.86
C HIS A 200 12.75 -7.51 4.57
N PHE A 201 11.81 -8.46 4.63
CA PHE A 201 11.39 -9.17 3.42
C PHE A 201 10.70 -8.24 2.42
N ALA A 202 9.80 -7.35 2.88
CA ALA A 202 9.18 -6.37 1.99
C ALA A 202 10.21 -5.51 1.26
N ASP A 203 11.22 -4.99 1.97
CA ASP A 203 12.32 -4.22 1.38
C ASP A 203 13.15 -5.03 0.37
N VAL A 204 13.57 -6.24 0.75
CA VAL A 204 14.40 -7.09 -0.12
C VAL A 204 13.65 -7.40 -1.41
N PHE A 205 12.40 -7.84 -1.32
CA PHE A 205 11.63 -8.21 -2.50
C PHE A 205 11.22 -6.99 -3.32
N GLY A 206 10.90 -5.85 -2.71
CA GLY A 206 10.69 -4.60 -3.42
C GLY A 206 11.91 -4.15 -4.23
N MET A 207 13.12 -4.34 -3.68
CA MET A 207 14.36 -4.11 -4.42
C MET A 207 14.60 -5.13 -5.54
N LEU A 208 14.23 -6.40 -5.33
CA LEU A 208 14.41 -7.45 -6.34
C LEU A 208 13.46 -7.26 -7.53
N VAL A 209 12.22 -6.83 -7.31
CA VAL A 209 11.26 -6.50 -8.39
C VAL A 209 11.82 -5.40 -9.30
N ARG A 210 12.57 -4.45 -8.73
CA ARG A 210 13.13 -3.31 -9.48
C ARG A 210 14.36 -3.68 -10.35
N GLN A 211 15.10 -4.73 -10.01
CA GLN A 211 16.41 -5.07 -10.61
C GLN A 211 16.27 -5.73 -11.98
#